data_AF-A0A1B9E5V5-F1
#
_entry.id   AF-A0A1B9E5V5-F1
#
_cell.length_a   1.000
_cell.length_b   1.000
_cell.length_c   1.000
_cell.angle_alpha   90.00
_cell.angle_beta   90.00
_cell.angle_gamma   90.00
#
_symmetry.space_group_name_H-M   'P 1'
#
loop_
_entity.id
_entity.type
_entity.pdbx_description
1 polymer ?
#
loop_
_entity_poly.entity_id
_entity_poly.type
_entity_poly.pdbx_seq_one_letter_code
_entity_poly.pdbx_strand_id
1 'polypeptide(L)'
;MYQFIQQFHSGWAYLALIMLVIAVINALIGFFSKKEFTPKDRKIAIFALIGTHTQLLLGLILYFVSPLGFSALGNMTDKALRLTSLEHPLTNIIAITLITIAWSKHKKLTSSHAKFKIFAIFYTLGLLLILKMIPWSMWF
;
A
#
# COMPACT_ATOMS: atom_id res chain seq x y z
N MET A 1 24.40 7.03 -3.40
CA MET A 1 23.50 6.87 -2.24
C MET A 1 22.03 6.81 -2.64
N TYR A 2 21.49 7.79 -3.40
CA TYR A 2 20.08 7.76 -3.81
C TYR A 2 19.70 6.53 -4.68
N GLN A 3 20.55 6.11 -5.63
CA GLN A 3 20.27 4.96 -6.50
C GLN A 3 20.08 3.66 -5.71
N PHE A 4 20.89 3.45 -4.69
CA PHE A 4 20.76 2.30 -3.79
C PHE A 4 19.42 2.33 -3.03
N ILE A 5 19.02 3.49 -2.51
CA ILE A 5 17.73 3.68 -1.82
C ILE A 5 16.57 3.45 -2.80
N GLN A 6 16.68 3.94 -4.04
CA GLN A 6 15.69 3.72 -5.09
C GLN A 6 15.54 2.23 -5.42
N GLN A 7 16.65 1.51 -5.67
CA GLN A 7 16.61 0.08 -5.94
C GLN A 7 16.02 -0.72 -4.77
N PHE A 8 16.38 -0.35 -3.53
CA PHE A 8 15.82 -0.98 -2.34
C PHE A 8 14.32 -0.71 -2.18
N HIS A 9 13.88 0.54 -2.42
CA HIS A 9 12.47 0.91 -2.38
C HIS A 9 11.64 0.16 -3.46
N SER A 10 12.15 0.06 -4.68
CA SER A 10 11.51 -0.69 -5.76
C SER A 10 11.48 -2.20 -5.46
N GLY A 11 12.59 -2.77 -4.95
CA GLY A 11 12.66 -4.16 -4.54
C GLY A 11 11.66 -4.51 -3.43
N TRP A 12 11.58 -3.66 -2.39
CA TRP A 12 10.61 -3.84 -1.30
C TRP A 12 9.16 -3.67 -1.78
N ALA A 13 8.92 -2.80 -2.77
CA ALA A 13 7.60 -2.60 -3.35
C ALA A 13 6.95 -3.91 -3.84
N TYR A 14 7.73 -4.77 -4.51
CA TYR A 14 7.25 -6.09 -4.95
C TYR A 14 6.78 -6.94 -3.77
N LEU A 15 7.57 -7.00 -2.69
CA LEU A 15 7.23 -7.78 -1.50
C LEU A 15 5.98 -7.22 -0.80
N ALA A 16 5.92 -5.91 -0.62
CA ALA A 16 4.76 -5.23 -0.04
C ALA A 16 3.48 -5.46 -0.87
N LEU A 17 3.59 -5.41 -2.20
CA LEU A 17 2.49 -5.64 -3.13
C LEU A 17 2.00 -7.09 -3.05
N ILE A 18 2.90 -8.07 -3.06
CA ILE A 18 2.54 -9.49 -2.91
C ILE A 18 1.81 -9.73 -1.59
N MET A 19 2.32 -9.19 -0.48
CA MET A 19 1.66 -9.32 0.83
C MET A 19 0.25 -8.70 0.82
N LEU A 20 0.10 -7.52 0.20
CA LEU A 20 -1.20 -6.86 0.09
C LEU A 20 -2.19 -7.65 -0.79
N VAL A 21 -1.73 -8.17 -1.94
CA VAL A 21 -2.54 -9.01 -2.82
C VAL A 21 -3.01 -10.28 -2.10
N ILE A 22 -2.11 -10.97 -1.39
CA ILE A 22 -2.47 -12.15 -0.59
C ILE A 22 -3.53 -11.79 0.46
N ALA A 23 -3.40 -10.64 1.13
CA ALA A 23 -4.38 -10.19 2.11
C ALA A 23 -5.74 -9.85 1.49
N VAL A 24 -5.76 -9.23 0.32
CA VAL A 24 -7.00 -8.96 -0.44
C VAL A 24 -7.68 -10.26 -0.85
N ILE A 25 -6.95 -11.20 -1.45
CA ILE A 25 -7.49 -12.50 -1.88
C ILE A 25 -8.04 -13.27 -0.67
N ASN A 26 -7.29 -13.35 0.43
CA ASN A 26 -7.74 -14.01 1.65
C ASN A 26 -9.01 -13.36 2.22
N ALA A 27 -9.10 -12.02 2.18
CA ALA A 27 -10.25 -11.30 2.67
C ALA A 27 -11.51 -11.52 1.80
N LEU A 28 -11.35 -11.51 0.48
CA LEU A 28 -12.43 -11.79 -0.47
C LEU A 28 -12.96 -13.22 -0.34
N ILE A 29 -12.06 -14.21 -0.27
CA ILE A 29 -12.44 -15.61 -0.05
C ILE A 29 -13.19 -15.75 1.27
N GLY A 30 -12.67 -15.17 2.36
CA GLY A 30 -13.32 -15.22 3.68
C GLY A 30 -14.69 -14.55 3.69
N PHE A 31 -14.85 -13.44 2.97
CA PHE A 31 -16.11 -12.71 2.87
C PHE A 31 -17.18 -13.49 2.10
N PHE A 32 -16.89 -13.95 0.88
CA PHE A 32 -17.85 -14.65 0.03
C PHE A 32 -18.15 -16.08 0.49
N SER A 33 -17.15 -16.78 1.05
CA SER A 33 -17.31 -18.16 1.53
C SER A 33 -17.85 -18.24 2.97
N LYS A 34 -18.14 -17.10 3.60
CA LYS A 34 -18.59 -17.01 5.01
C LYS A 34 -17.71 -17.79 5.98
N LYS A 35 -16.39 -17.74 5.77
CA LYS A 35 -15.40 -18.44 6.59
C LYS A 35 -15.33 -17.84 8.00
N GLU A 36 -14.97 -18.66 8.99
CA GLU A 36 -14.55 -18.16 10.30
C GLU A 36 -13.23 -17.38 10.20
N PHE A 37 -13.16 -16.25 10.90
CA PHE A 37 -11.98 -15.40 10.94
C PHE A 37 -11.01 -15.91 11.99
N THR A 38 -9.85 -16.40 11.55
CA THR A 38 -8.87 -17.06 12.41
C THR A 38 -7.64 -16.19 12.66
N PRO A 39 -6.76 -16.57 13.62
CA PRO A 39 -5.47 -15.90 13.81
C PRO A 39 -4.59 -15.89 12.55
N LYS A 40 -4.73 -16.87 11.65
CA LYS A 40 -4.02 -16.89 10.36
C LYS A 40 -4.45 -15.72 9.49
N ASP A 41 -5.75 -15.47 9.36
CA ASP A 41 -6.29 -14.37 8.56
C ASP A 41 -5.83 -13.02 9.10
N ARG A 42 -5.79 -12.88 10.43
CA ARG A 42 -5.23 -11.69 11.10
C ARG A 42 -3.75 -11.48 10.79
N LYS A 43 -2.94 -12.55 10.80
CA LYS A 43 -1.51 -12.48 10.46
C LYS A 43 -1.29 -12.08 9.00
N ILE A 44 -2.08 -12.62 8.08
CA ILE A 44 -2.02 -12.22 6.68
C ILE A 44 -2.31 -10.72 6.54
N ALA A 45 -3.37 -10.24 7.20
CA ALA A 45 -3.74 -8.82 7.14
C ALA A 45 -2.70 -7.89 7.78
N ILE A 46 -2.06 -8.28 8.89
CA ILE A 46 -1.03 -7.46 9.54
C ILE A 46 0.27 -7.42 8.73
N PHE A 47 0.65 -8.51 8.05
CA PHE A 47 1.83 -8.50 7.20
C PHE A 47 1.69 -7.55 6.01
N ALA A 48 0.50 -7.50 5.38
CA ALA A 48 0.20 -6.49 4.38
C ALA A 48 0.32 -5.07 4.96
N LEU A 49 -0.27 -4.81 6.14
CA LEU A 49 -0.17 -3.52 6.82
C LEU A 49 1.29 -3.11 7.05
N ILE A 50 2.09 -4.00 7.67
CA ILE A 50 3.50 -3.74 7.97
C ILE A 50 4.26 -3.50 6.66
N GLY A 51 4.09 -4.36 5.67
CA GLY A 51 4.73 -4.25 4.36
C GLY A 51 4.49 -2.89 3.70
N THR A 52 3.24 -2.44 3.66
CA THR A 52 2.88 -1.15 3.04
C THR A 52 3.34 0.05 3.88
N HIS A 53 3.39 -0.06 5.21
CA HIS A 53 3.95 1.01 6.05
C HIS A 53 5.47 1.11 5.94
N THR A 54 6.18 -0.02 5.90
CA THR A 54 7.61 -0.04 5.60
C THR A 54 7.87 0.57 4.22
N GLN A 55 7.07 0.23 3.22
CA GLN A 55 7.17 0.83 1.88
C GLN A 55 6.97 2.35 1.92
N LEU A 56 6.03 2.86 2.72
CA LEU A 56 5.83 4.30 2.91
C LEU A 56 7.08 4.97 3.48
N LEU A 57 7.68 4.40 4.52
CA LEU A 57 8.87 4.97 5.17
C LEU A 57 10.05 5.02 4.19
N LEU A 58 10.28 3.94 3.44
CA LEU A 58 11.29 3.92 2.38
C LEU A 58 11.00 4.95 1.29
N GLY A 59 9.73 5.10 0.91
CA GLY A 59 9.27 6.09 -0.07
C GLY A 59 9.46 7.52 0.40
N LEU A 60 9.22 7.81 1.68
CA LEU A 60 9.46 9.13 2.26
C LEU A 60 10.95 9.46 2.31
N ILE A 61 11.81 8.51 2.67
CA ILE A 61 13.26 8.70 2.60
C ILE A 61 13.66 9.01 1.15
N LEU A 62 13.20 8.19 0.18
CA LEU A 62 13.48 8.40 -1.24
C LEU A 62 12.97 9.76 -1.73
N TYR A 63 11.80 10.19 -1.28
CA TYR A 63 11.16 11.45 -1.64
C TYR A 63 12.04 12.66 -1.28
N PHE A 64 12.74 12.65 -0.15
CA PHE A 64 13.60 13.77 0.25
C PHE A 64 15.00 13.71 -0.33
N VAL A 65 15.52 12.53 -0.71
CA VAL A 65 16.89 12.39 -1.26
C VAL A 65 16.95 12.36 -2.78
N SER A 66 15.84 12.08 -3.46
CA SER A 66 15.75 11.99 -4.91
C SER A 66 15.54 13.36 -5.58
N PRO A 67 16.15 13.63 -6.75
CA PRO A 67 15.83 14.81 -7.55
C PRO A 67 14.39 14.79 -8.11
N LEU A 68 13.71 13.64 -8.11
CA LEU A 68 12.35 13.47 -8.62
C LEU A 68 11.26 13.54 -7.52
N GLY A 69 11.69 13.72 -6.27
CA GLY A 69 10.80 13.81 -5.11
C GLY A 69 10.48 15.26 -4.75
N PHE A 70 10.81 15.65 -3.52
CA PHE A 70 10.48 16.97 -2.97
C PHE A 70 11.07 18.13 -3.78
N SER A 71 12.29 17.97 -4.29
CA SER A 71 12.96 18.99 -5.11
C SER A 71 12.25 19.28 -6.44
N ALA A 72 11.48 18.32 -6.97
CA ALA A 72 10.67 18.49 -8.17
C ALA A 72 9.24 19.00 -7.87
N LEU A 73 8.85 19.10 -6.59
CA LEU A 73 7.53 19.55 -6.19
C LEU A 73 7.28 20.99 -6.67
N GLY A 74 6.13 21.20 -7.32
CA GLY A 74 5.76 22.49 -7.93
C GLY A 74 5.83 22.48 -9.47
N ASN A 75 6.54 21.53 -10.07
CA ASN A 75 6.54 21.32 -11.52
C ASN A 75 5.26 20.64 -11.99
N MET A 76 4.18 21.43 -12.07
CA MET A 76 2.85 20.91 -12.41
C MET A 76 2.62 20.75 -13.93
N THR A 77 3.47 21.31 -14.77
CA THR A 77 3.38 21.21 -16.23
C THR A 77 3.97 19.89 -16.75
N ASP A 78 5.09 19.46 -16.19
CA ASP A 78 5.74 18.19 -16.53
C ASP A 78 4.99 17.02 -15.88
N LYS A 79 4.44 16.14 -16.72
CA LYS A 79 3.65 14.98 -16.27
C LYS A 79 4.49 13.97 -15.50
N ALA A 80 5.75 13.76 -15.87
CA ALA A 80 6.62 12.79 -15.20
C ALA A 80 7.03 13.30 -13.81
N LEU A 81 7.41 14.57 -13.71
CA LEU A 81 7.76 15.17 -12.42
C LEU A 81 6.55 15.26 -11.49
N ARG A 82 5.39 15.68 -11.99
CA ARG A 82 4.15 15.74 -11.21
C ARG A 82 3.73 14.36 -10.68
N LEU A 83 3.90 13.31 -11.50
CA LEU A 83 3.60 11.94 -11.10
C LEU A 83 4.42 11.54 -9.86
N THR A 84 5.72 11.79 -9.86
CA THR A 84 6.64 11.29 -8.83
C THR A 84 6.69 12.19 -7.59
N SER A 85 6.61 13.50 -7.79
CA SER A 85 6.71 14.49 -6.71
C SER A 85 5.38 14.68 -5.97
N LEU A 86 4.24 14.39 -6.59
CA LEU A 86 2.91 14.70 -6.01
C LEU A 86 1.94 13.53 -6.11
N GLU A 87 1.59 13.09 -7.31
CA GLU A 87 0.45 12.16 -7.51
C GLU A 87 0.71 10.79 -6.85
N HIS A 88 1.92 10.26 -7.02
CA HIS A 88 2.36 9.00 -6.42
C HIS A 88 2.40 9.05 -4.88
N PRO A 89 3.17 9.94 -4.23
CA PRO A 89 3.23 9.98 -2.76
C PRO A 89 1.87 10.28 -2.13
N LEU A 90 1.09 11.21 -2.69
CA LEU A 90 -0.23 11.56 -2.17
C LEU A 90 -1.19 10.37 -2.23
N THR A 91 -1.27 9.70 -3.39
CA THR A 91 -2.18 8.56 -3.57
C THR A 91 -1.78 7.37 -2.69
N ASN A 92 -0.49 7.13 -2.51
CA ASN A 92 -0.02 6.07 -1.61
C ASN A 92 -0.34 6.37 -0.15
N ILE A 93 -0.23 7.62 0.30
CA ILE A 93 -0.66 8.01 1.66
C ILE A 93 -2.15 7.74 1.85
N ILE A 94 -2.99 8.06 0.87
CA ILE A 94 -4.43 7.76 0.91
C ILE A 94 -4.66 6.24 0.97
N ALA A 95 -3.98 5.47 0.11
CA ALA A 95 -4.08 4.02 0.07
C ALA A 95 -3.71 3.37 1.42
N ILE A 96 -2.59 3.79 2.01
CA ILE A 96 -2.10 3.29 3.29
C ILE A 96 -3.03 3.72 4.43
N THR A 97 -3.61 4.92 4.37
CA THR A 97 -4.64 5.35 5.33
C THR A 97 -5.85 4.42 5.29
N LEU A 98 -6.33 4.02 4.11
CA LEU A 98 -7.43 3.05 3.98
C LEU A 98 -7.06 1.69 4.60
N ILE A 99 -5.85 1.19 4.34
CA ILE A 99 -5.33 -0.05 4.94
C ILE A 99 -5.31 0.08 6.48
N THR A 100 -4.84 1.20 7.03
CA THR A 100 -4.85 1.47 8.48
C THR A 100 -6.25 1.56 9.06
N ILE A 101 -7.22 2.12 8.33
CA ILE A 101 -8.63 2.14 8.73
C ILE A 101 -9.16 0.71 8.85
N ALA A 102 -8.90 -0.16 7.86
CA ALA A 102 -9.32 -1.55 7.92
C ALA A 102 -8.74 -2.26 9.15
N TRP A 103 -7.43 -2.10 9.37
CA TRP A 103 -6.74 -2.66 10.52
C TRP A 103 -7.26 -2.12 11.85
N SER A 104 -7.63 -0.84 11.92
CA SER A 104 -8.16 -0.25 13.15
C SER A 104 -9.58 -0.71 13.44
N LYS A 105 -10.42 -0.81 12.40
CA LYS A 105 -11.83 -1.21 12.52
C LYS A 105 -12.01 -2.69 12.81
N HIS A 106 -11.23 -3.60 12.20
CA HIS A 106 -11.45 -5.05 12.40
C HIS A 106 -11.33 -5.48 13.88
N LYS A 107 -10.48 -4.79 14.66
CA LYS A 107 -10.27 -5.07 16.09
C LYS A 107 -11.52 -4.88 16.94
N LYS A 108 -12.45 -4.01 16.50
CA LYS A 108 -13.69 -3.69 17.21
C LYS A 108 -14.88 -4.56 16.77
N LEU A 109 -14.70 -5.40 15.76
CA LEU A 109 -15.76 -6.24 15.22
C LEU A 109 -15.78 -7.60 15.91
N THR A 110 -16.97 -8.13 16.14
CA THR A 110 -17.17 -9.44 16.77
C THR A 110 -17.32 -10.55 15.73
N SER A 111 -18.13 -10.34 14.70
CA SER A 111 -18.40 -11.36 13.68
C SER A 111 -17.28 -11.52 12.66
N SER A 112 -17.03 -12.78 12.28
CA SER A 112 -16.06 -13.16 11.24
C SER A 112 -16.36 -12.51 9.89
N HIS A 113 -17.63 -12.51 9.49
CA HIS A 113 -18.06 -11.87 8.24
C HIS A 113 -17.77 -10.37 8.21
N ALA A 114 -18.02 -9.63 9.31
CA ALA A 114 -17.73 -8.20 9.36
C ALA A 114 -16.23 -7.90 9.30
N LYS A 115 -15.39 -8.71 9.94
CA LYS A 115 -13.92 -8.59 9.87
C LYS A 115 -13.42 -8.76 8.43
N PHE A 116 -13.86 -9.82 7.76
CA PHE A 116 -13.51 -10.04 6.35
C PHE A 116 -14.03 -8.94 5.44
N LYS A 117 -15.27 -8.47 5.64
CA LYS A 117 -15.86 -7.35 4.86
C LYS A 117 -15.00 -6.09 4.92
N ILE A 118 -14.55 -5.71 6.12
CA ILE A 118 -13.73 -4.50 6.28
C ILE A 118 -12.39 -4.64 5.57
N PHE A 119 -11.70 -5.78 5.70
CA PHE A 119 -10.46 -5.99 4.94
C PHE A 119 -10.71 -6.04 3.43
N ALA A 120 -11.73 -6.77 2.97
CA ALA A 120 -12.07 -6.90 1.56
C ALA A 120 -12.33 -5.54 0.90
N ILE A 121 -13.03 -4.62 1.58
CA ILE A 121 -13.29 -3.28 1.03
C ILE A 121 -12.02 -2.44 1.04
N PHE A 122 -11.46 -2.20 2.22
CA PHE A 122 -10.43 -1.18 2.39
C PHE A 122 -9.06 -1.61 1.84
N TYR A 123 -8.68 -2.88 1.96
CA TYR A 123 -7.41 -3.35 1.38
C TYR A 123 -7.49 -3.43 -0.15
N THR A 124 -8.66 -3.77 -0.72
CA THR A 124 -8.84 -3.74 -2.18
C THR A 124 -8.77 -2.32 -2.71
N LEU A 125 -9.43 -1.36 -2.06
CA LEU A 125 -9.31 0.05 -2.44
C LEU A 125 -7.87 0.54 -2.33
N GLY A 126 -7.16 0.20 -1.25
CA GLY A 126 -5.74 0.51 -1.10
C GLY A 126 -4.88 -0.11 -2.22
N LEU A 127 -5.11 -1.38 -2.55
CA LEU A 127 -4.41 -2.07 -3.64
C LEU A 127 -4.63 -1.39 -4.99
N LEU A 128 -5.87 -1.04 -5.32
CA LEU A 128 -6.20 -0.37 -6.58
C LEU A 128 -5.53 1.00 -6.69
N LEU A 129 -5.51 1.77 -5.61
CA LEU A 129 -4.84 3.07 -5.57
C LEU A 129 -3.32 2.94 -5.76
N ILE A 130 -2.69 1.97 -5.09
CA ILE A 130 -1.25 1.69 -5.23
C ILE A 130 -0.95 1.31 -6.68
N LEU A 131 -1.67 0.31 -7.23
CA LEU A 131 -1.45 -0.17 -8.61
C LEU A 131 -1.60 0.94 -9.66
N LYS A 132 -2.58 1.85 -9.46
CA LYS A 132 -2.84 2.98 -10.36
C LYS A 132 -1.64 3.93 -10.44
N MET A 133 -0.94 4.15 -9.33
CA MET A 133 0.08 5.21 -9.23
C MET A 133 1.51 4.70 -9.22
N ILE A 134 1.76 3.41 -9.42
CA ILE A 134 3.13 2.90 -9.56
C ILE A 134 3.77 3.50 -10.83
N PRO A 135 4.94 4.17 -10.73
CA PRO A 135 5.67 4.64 -11.89
C PRO A 135 6.46 3.48 -12.52
N TRP A 136 5.76 2.58 -13.22
CA TRP A 136 6.29 1.32 -13.75
C TRP A 136 7.56 1.47 -14.59
N SER A 137 7.70 2.59 -15.31
CA SER A 137 8.87 2.87 -16.15
C SER A 137 10.15 3.20 -15.36
N MET A 138 10.06 3.44 -14.04
CA MET A 138 11.19 3.84 -13.20
C MET A 138 11.66 2.77 -12.21
N TRP A 139 11.14 1.55 -12.34
CA TRP A 139 11.49 0.41 -11.48
C TRP A 139 12.81 -0.26 -11.89
N PHE A 140 13.30 0.02 -13.09
CA PHE A 140 14.52 -0.55 -13.69
C PHE A 140 15.57 0.54 -13.96
#